data_AF-A0A7L4RJQ1-F1
#
_entry.id   AF-A0A7L4RJQ1-F1
#
_cell.length_a   1.000
_cell.length_b   1.000
_cell.length_c   1.000
_cell.angle_alpha   90.00
_cell.angle_beta   90.00
_cell.angle_gamma   90.00
#
_symmetry.space_group_name_H-M   'P 1'
#
loop_
_entity.id
_entity.type
_entity.pdbx_description
1 polymer ?
#
loop_
_entity_poly.entity_id
_entity_poly.type
_entity_poly.pdbx_seq_one_letter_code
_entity_poly.pdbx_strand_id
1 'polypeptide(L)'
;MAVAKTAPDALKLLWEEGFFKIGHSYDETIAELSKKGYNFSYNALRMAMSRVDFLTKSGDRGNSKFIQKYPYHEDDTHGKPSQKN
;
A
#
# COMPACT_ATOMS: atom_id res chain seq x y z
N MET A 1 -6.49 -12.99 -13.06
CA MET A 1 -5.71 -13.04 -11.80
C MET A 1 -4.59 -12.02 -11.92
N ALA A 2 -4.69 -10.88 -11.25
CA ALA A 2 -3.60 -9.90 -11.22
C ALA A 2 -2.49 -10.48 -10.33
N VAL A 3 -1.37 -10.88 -10.94
CA VAL A 3 -0.19 -11.34 -10.19
C VAL A 3 0.64 -10.11 -9.85
N ALA A 4 0.64 -9.69 -8.59
CA ALA A 4 1.53 -8.63 -8.16
C ALA A 4 2.98 -9.14 -8.23
N LYS A 5 3.78 -8.52 -9.09
CA LYS A 5 5.20 -8.86 -9.28
C LYS A 5 6.10 -8.09 -8.30
N THR A 6 5.61 -6.97 -7.79
CA THR A 6 6.35 -6.08 -6.90
C THR A 6 5.58 -5.75 -5.63
N ALA A 7 6.29 -5.34 -4.57
CA ALA A 7 5.66 -4.94 -3.32
C ALA A 7 4.66 -3.78 -3.49
N PRO A 8 4.93 -2.73 -4.30
CA PRO A 8 3.93 -1.70 -4.63
C PRO A 8 2.67 -2.25 -5.31
N ASP A 9 2.81 -3.17 -6.26
CA ASP A 9 1.65 -3.77 -6.95
C ASP A 9 0.77 -4.54 -5.96
N ALA A 10 1.38 -5.26 -5.02
CA ALA A 10 0.65 -6.02 -4.02
C ALA A 10 -0.05 -5.11 -3.00
N LEU A 11 0.58 -3.98 -2.63
CA LEU A 11 -0.06 -2.94 -1.84
C LEU A 11 -1.22 -2.30 -2.60
N LYS A 12 -1.10 -2.13 -3.93
CA LYS A 12 -2.18 -1.62 -4.77
C LYS A 12 -3.38 -2.57 -4.77
N LEU A 13 -3.16 -3.88 -4.89
CA LEU A 13 -4.24 -4.87 -4.79
C LEU A 13 -4.97 -4.78 -3.44
N LEU A 14 -4.24 -4.65 -2.33
CA LEU A 14 -4.86 -4.45 -1.01
C LEU A 14 -5.64 -3.14 -0.92
N TRP A 15 -5.15 -2.08 -1.55
CA TRP A 15 -5.85 -0.80 -1.63
C TRP A 15 -7.14 -0.90 -2.47
N GLU A 16 -7.09 -1.57 -3.62
CA GLU A 16 -8.24 -1.85 -4.49
C GLU A 16 -9.32 -2.68 -3.77
N GLU A 17 -8.90 -3.65 -2.96
CA GLU A 17 -9.80 -4.46 -2.12
C GLU A 17 -10.37 -3.67 -0.92
N GLY A 18 -9.83 -2.48 -0.65
CA GLY A 18 -10.26 -1.64 0.47
C GLY A 18 -9.71 -2.08 1.84
N PHE A 19 -8.63 -2.85 1.87
CA PHE A 19 -7.95 -3.25 3.12
C PHE A 19 -7.58 -2.02 3.95
N PHE A 20 -7.00 -1.00 3.32
CA PHE A 20 -6.57 0.24 3.98
C PHE A 20 -7.71 1.22 4.29
N LYS A 21 -8.99 0.82 4.17
CA LYS A 21 -10.13 1.64 4.64
C LYS A 21 -10.05 1.90 6.14
N ILE A 22 -9.49 0.94 6.88
CA ILE A 22 -9.15 1.07 8.30
C ILE A 22 -7.63 1.09 8.46
N GLY A 23 -7.16 1.69 9.55
CA GLY A 23 -5.73 1.84 9.79
C GLY A 23 -5.06 0.54 10.19
N HIS A 24 -4.13 0.09 9.37
CA HIS A 24 -3.39 -1.15 9.57
C HIS A 24 -1.91 -0.95 9.86
N SER A 25 -1.34 -1.79 10.72
CA SER A 25 0.09 -1.77 10.99
C SER A 25 0.90 -2.40 9.83
N TYR A 26 2.22 -2.20 9.88
CA TYR A 26 3.14 -2.91 8.98
C TYR A 26 2.98 -4.43 9.08
N ASP A 27 2.90 -4.96 10.30
CA ASP A 27 2.82 -6.40 10.55
C ASP A 27 1.51 -6.99 10.06
N GLU A 28 0.39 -6.27 10.24
CA GLU A 28 -0.91 -6.67 9.70
C GLU A 28 -0.89 -6.72 8.17
N THR A 29 -0.25 -5.75 7.53
CA THR A 29 -0.14 -5.74 6.07
C THR A 29 0.75 -6.87 5.55
N ILE A 30 1.86 -7.16 6.24
CA ILE A 30 2.74 -8.29 5.90
C ILE A 30 1.98 -9.61 6.04
N ALA A 31 1.24 -9.78 7.13
CA ALA A 31 0.44 -10.97 7.35
C ALA A 31 -0.60 -11.16 6.24
N GLU A 32 -1.29 -10.08 5.84
CA GLU A 32 -2.29 -10.16 4.78
C GLU A 32 -1.70 -10.46 3.40
N LEU A 33 -0.55 -9.85 3.07
CA LEU A 33 0.19 -10.18 1.85
C LEU A 33 0.67 -11.64 1.85
N SER A 34 1.20 -12.12 2.98
CA SER A 34 1.65 -13.51 3.10
C SER A 34 0.50 -14.50 2.95
N LYS A 35 -0.68 -14.22 3.52
CA LYS A 35 -1.90 -15.03 3.27
C LYS A 35 -2.29 -15.10 1.80
N LYS A 36 -2.06 -14.03 1.04
CA LYS A 36 -2.29 -13.96 -0.42
C LYS A 36 -1.17 -14.61 -1.24
N GLY A 37 -0.17 -15.21 -0.59
CA GLY A 37 0.97 -15.86 -1.24
C GLY A 37 2.11 -14.90 -1.62
N TYR A 38 2.04 -13.64 -1.20
CA TYR A 38 3.06 -12.64 -1.47
C TYR A 38 4.06 -12.55 -0.30
N ASN A 39 5.25 -13.12 -0.51
CA ASN A 39 6.32 -13.11 0.48
C ASN A 39 7.38 -12.06 0.14
N PHE A 40 7.12 -10.80 0.49
CA PHE A 40 8.10 -9.71 0.36
C PHE A 40 8.88 -9.51 1.66
N SER A 41 10.12 -9.05 1.55
CA SER A 41 10.92 -8.71 2.73
C SER A 41 10.36 -7.47 3.44
N TYR A 42 10.53 -7.41 4.76
CA TYR A 42 10.11 -6.28 5.59
C TYR A 42 10.63 -4.94 5.04
N ASN A 43 11.91 -4.89 4.66
CA ASN A 43 12.53 -3.69 4.09
C ASN A 43 11.91 -3.29 2.74
N ALA A 44 11.60 -4.26 1.87
CA ALA A 44 10.96 -3.98 0.59
C ALA A 44 9.55 -3.40 0.78
N LEU A 45 8.77 -3.97 1.70
CA LEU A 45 7.43 -3.45 2.03
C LEU A 45 7.49 -2.08 2.69
N ARG A 46 8.43 -1.88 3.61
CA ARG A 46 8.66 -0.57 4.23
C ARG A 46 8.97 0.50 3.20
N MET A 47 9.88 0.22 2.27
CA MET A 47 10.18 1.13 1.17
C MET A 47 8.99 1.35 0.25
N ALA A 48 8.26 0.28 -0.10
CA ALA A 48 7.08 0.37 -0.97
C ALA A 48 6.00 1.26 -0.33
N MET A 49 5.63 1.00 0.92
CA MET A 49 4.66 1.82 1.66
C MET A 49 5.08 3.29 1.78
N SER A 50 6.38 3.59 1.86
CA SER A 50 6.86 4.97 1.89
C SER A 50 6.86 5.66 0.52
N ARG A 51 6.77 4.89 -0.57
CA ARG A 51 6.82 5.38 -1.96
C ARG A 51 5.46 5.52 -2.62
N VAL A 52 4.47 4.77 -2.14
CA VAL A 52 3.09 4.86 -2.65
C VAL A 52 2.44 6.14 -2.15
N ASP A 53 1.69 6.78 -3.04
CA ASP A 53 0.98 8.05 -2.87
C ASP A 53 -0.45 7.86 -2.36
N PHE A 54 -1.02 6.68 -2.58
CA PHE A 54 -2.37 6.30 -2.15
C PHE A 54 -2.48 5.92 -0.66
N LEU A 55 -1.36 5.76 0.06
CA LEU A 55 -1.35 5.51 1.50
C LEU A 55 -0.88 6.73 2.28
N THR A 56 -1.53 6.97 3.41
CA THR A 56 -1.09 7.93 4.42
C THR A 56 -0.68 7.17 5.68
N LYS A 57 0.47 7.57 6.23
CA LYS A 57 0.90 7.11 7.54
C LYS A 57 0.24 7.97 8.62
N SER A 58 -0.50 7.34 9.52
CA SER A 58 -1.18 7.96 10.65
C SER A 58 -0.75 7.31 11.97
N GLY A 59 -0.74 8.06 13.06
CA GLY A 59 -0.40 7.56 14.40
C GLY A 59 1.01 7.89 14.88
N ASP A 60 1.27 7.55 16.15
CA ASP A 60 2.47 7.94 16.88
C ASP A 60 3.69 7.05 16.61
N ARG A 61 4.84 7.51 17.14
CA ARG A 61 6.11 6.77 17.13
C ARG A 61 5.92 5.39 17.78
N GLY A 62 5.97 4.33 16.97
CA GLY A 62 5.81 2.94 17.41
C GLY A 62 4.46 2.30 17.08
N ASN A 63 3.41 3.10 16.85
CA ASN A 63 2.06 2.62 16.51
C ASN A 63 1.58 3.24 15.20
N SER A 64 2.47 3.31 14.22
CA SER A 64 2.15 3.86 12.92
C SER A 64 1.23 2.91 12.15
N LYS A 65 0.08 3.43 11.74
CA LYS A 65 -0.92 2.77 10.91
C LYS A 65 -0.92 3.37 9.51
N PHE A 66 -1.23 2.56 8.52
CA PHE A 66 -1.41 2.95 7.13
C PHE A 66 -2.90 2.95 6.83
N ILE A 67 -3.38 4.10 6.37
CA ILE A 67 -4.76 4.30 5.96
C ILE A 67 -4.74 4.78 4.52
N GLN A 68 -5.73 4.40 3.73
CA GLN A 68 -5.92 4.93 2.39
C GLN A 68 -6.10 6.45 2.44
N LYS A 69 -5.32 7.18 1.64
CA LYS A 69 -5.44 8.63 1.56
C LYS A 69 -6.67 9.04 0.74
N TYR A 70 -6.97 8.28 -0.30
CA TYR A 70 -8.12 8.48 -1.18
C TYR A 70 -8.86 7.14 -1.38
N PRO A 71 -10.19 7.17 -1.55
CA PRO A 71 -10.93 6.00 -2.01
C PRO A 71 -10.42 5.58 -3.39
N TYR A 72 -10.27 4.26 -3.60
CA TYR A 72 -9.94 3.74 -4.91
C TYR A 72 -11.07 4.07 -5.90
N HIS A 73 -10.80 4.95 -6.85
CA HIS A 73 -11.64 5.15 -8.02
C HIS A 73 -10.93 4.46 -9.20
N GLU A 74 -11.64 3.70 -10.03
CA GLU A 74 -11.02 2.99 -11.18
C GLU A 74 -10.36 3.93 -12.20
N ASP A 75 -10.73 5.22 -12.18
CA ASP A 75 -10.08 6.31 -12.93
C ASP A 75 -8.69 6.70 -12.39
N ASP A 76 -8.33 6.25 -11.19
CA ASP A 76 -7.08 6.54 -10.51
C ASP A 76 -5.95 5.61 -11.00
N THR A 77 -5.82 5.54 -12.34
CA THR A 77 -4.58 5.11 -12.96
C THR A 77 -3.56 6.22 -12.73
N HIS A 78 -2.79 6.10 -11.64
CA HIS A 78 -1.64 6.97 -11.35
C HIS A 78 -0.61 6.88 -12.50
N GLY A 79 -0.87 7.62 -13.58
CA GLY A 79 0.11 8.10 -14.51
C GLY A 79 0.90 9.20 -13.83
N LYS A 80 2.15 8.92 -13.46
CA LYS A 80 3.15 9.98 -13.34
C LYS A 80 3.43 10.54 -14.75
N PRO A 81 3.84 11.81 -14.94
CA PRO A 81 4.46 12.71 -13.97
C PRO A 81 3.85 14.13 -13.92
N SER A 82 3.88 14.78 -12.75
CA SER A 82 3.77 16.24 -12.70
C SER A 82 5.16 16.82 -12.95
N GLN A 83 5.39 17.27 -14.20
CA GLN A 83 6.47 18.16 -14.59
C GLN A 83 5.85 19.45 -15.15
N LYS A 84 6.49 20.59 -14.82
CA LYS A 84 6.26 21.99 -15.20
C LYS A 84 5.48 22.78 -14.13
N ASN A 85 5.97 23.93 -13.66
CA ASN A 85 6.75 24.96 -14.35
C ASN A 85 7.86 25.55 -13.48
#